data_AF-A0A3S0RZ37-F1
#
_entry.id   AF-A0A3S0RZ37-F1
#
_cell.length_a   1.000
_cell.length_b   1.000
_cell.length_c   1.000
_cell.angle_alpha   90.00
_cell.angle_beta   90.00
_cell.angle_gamma   90.00
#
_symmetry.space_group_name_H-M   'P 1'
#
loop_
_entity.id
_entity.type
_entity.pdbx_description
1 polymer ?
#
loop_
_entity_poly.entity_id
_entity_poly.type
_entity_poly.pdbx_seq_one_letter_code
_entity_poly.pdbx_strand_id
1 'polypeptide(L)'
;MPTPTDPAVRYGDAPEVERPIGRSIMRGLMNRCPACGNGKLFRAFLKPVDHCAACGEAMHHQRADDLPPYIVILVLGHVVVGGYMLTD
;
A
#
# COMPACT_ATOMS: atom_id res chain seq x y z
N MET A 1 -20.28 -40.31 -17.51
CA MET A 1 -20.20 -39.01 -18.19
C MET A 1 -19.04 -38.23 -17.58
N PRO A 2 -18.00 -37.87 -18.34
CA PRO A 2 -16.93 -37.03 -17.82
C PRO A 2 -17.44 -35.59 -17.63
N THR A 3 -17.27 -35.06 -16.42
CA THR A 3 -17.56 -33.66 -16.06
C THR A 3 -16.61 -32.73 -16.84
N PRO A 4 -17.09 -31.66 -17.49
CA PRO A 4 -16.20 -30.65 -18.06
C PRO A 4 -15.44 -29.95 -16.93
N THR A 5 -14.15 -30.23 -16.85
CA THR A 5 -13.22 -29.59 -15.92
C THR A 5 -13.12 -28.11 -16.28
N ASP A 6 -13.55 -27.22 -15.39
CA ASP A 6 -13.34 -25.78 -15.55
C ASP A 6 -11.84 -25.48 -15.74
N PRO A 7 -11.46 -24.64 -16.72
CA PRO A 7 -10.08 -24.26 -16.91
C PRO A 7 -9.58 -23.53 -15.65
N ALA A 8 -8.55 -24.08 -15.03
CA ALA A 8 -7.91 -23.45 -13.88
C ALA A 8 -7.37 -22.06 -14.27
N VAL A 9 -7.98 -21.01 -13.72
CA VAL A 9 -7.50 -19.63 -13.89
C VAL A 9 -6.08 -19.54 -13.35
N ARG A 10 -5.10 -19.38 -14.24
CA ARG A 10 -3.71 -19.10 -13.87
C ARG A 10 -3.51 -17.60 -13.75
N TYR A 11 -3.36 -17.11 -12.53
CA TYR A 11 -2.83 -15.77 -12.28
C TYR A 11 -1.34 -15.77 -12.62
N GLY A 12 -0.93 -15.06 -13.67
CA GLY A 12 0.50 -14.86 -13.99
C GLY A 12 0.91 -15.03 -15.46
N ASP A 13 0.03 -15.50 -16.35
CA ASP A 13 0.37 -15.73 -17.78
C ASP A 13 0.34 -14.46 -18.66
N ALA A 14 0.21 -13.27 -18.05
CA ALA A 14 0.29 -12.02 -18.79
C ALA A 14 1.77 -11.71 -19.12
N PRO A 15 2.08 -11.17 -20.32
CA PRO A 15 3.45 -10.76 -20.65
C PRO A 15 3.98 -9.82 -19.56
N GLU A 16 5.23 -10.03 -19.12
CA GLU A 16 5.90 -9.19 -18.11
C GLU A 16 6.00 -7.75 -18.61
N VAL A 17 4.98 -6.95 -18.33
CA VAL A 17 5.07 -5.49 -18.46
C VAL A 17 5.85 -5.03 -17.24
N GLU A 18 7.11 -4.64 -17.46
CA GLU A 18 7.99 -4.04 -16.46
C GLU A 18 7.23 -2.96 -15.67
N ARG A 19 6.89 -3.26 -14.41
CA ARG A 19 6.23 -2.31 -13.54
C ARG A 19 7.31 -1.37 -13.01
N PRO A 20 7.22 -0.03 -13.20
CA PRO A 20 8.23 0.88 -12.70
C PRO A 20 8.17 0.94 -11.17
N ILE A 21 8.90 0.03 -10.51
CA ILE A 21 8.88 -0.20 -9.06
C ILE A 21 9.15 1.10 -8.30
N GLY A 22 10.17 1.85 -8.70
CA GLY A 22 10.53 3.11 -8.06
C GLY A 22 9.40 4.14 -8.09
N ARG A 23 8.71 4.29 -9.23
CA ARG A 23 7.56 5.20 -9.37
C ARG A 23 6.42 4.79 -8.44
N SER A 24 6.15 3.49 -8.35
CA SER A 24 5.08 2.94 -7.51
C SER A 24 5.36 3.16 -6.03
N ILE A 25 6.58 2.85 -5.58
CA ILE A 25 7.03 3.08 -4.19
C ILE A 25 6.94 4.56 -3.84
N MET A 26 7.49 5.43 -4.71
CA MET A 26 7.55 6.87 -4.46
C MET A 26 6.15 7.48 -4.35
N ARG A 27 5.21 7.08 -5.22
CA ARG A 27 3.80 7.52 -5.12
C ARG A 27 3.15 7.09 -3.80
N GLY A 28 3.40 5.87 -3.34
CA GLY A 28 2.92 5.39 -2.05
C GLY A 28 3.47 6.21 -0.88
N LEU A 29 4.78 6.44 -0.85
CA LEU A 29 5.45 7.26 0.19
C LEU A 29 4.94 8.70 0.22
N MET A 30 4.63 9.28 -0.94
CA MET A 30 4.08 10.64 -1.04
C MET A 30 2.55 10.71 -0.78
N ASN A 31 1.90 9.62 -0.37
CA ASN A 31 0.44 9.53 -0.20
C ASN A 31 -0.33 9.95 -1.47
N ARG A 32 0.13 9.48 -2.64
CA ARG A 32 -0.46 9.76 -3.96
C ARG A 32 -1.07 8.52 -4.59
N CYS A 33 -2.08 8.74 -5.43
CA CYS A 33 -2.76 7.69 -6.19
C CYS A 33 -1.76 6.90 -7.07
N PRO A 34 -1.74 5.55 -7.00
CA PRO A 34 -0.83 4.72 -7.78
C PRO A 34 -1.08 4.81 -9.29
N ALA A 35 -2.33 5.01 -9.72
CA ALA A 35 -2.71 5.15 -11.11
C ALA A 35 -2.32 6.54 -11.68
N CYS A 36 -2.95 7.62 -11.18
CA CYS A 36 -2.76 8.96 -11.75
C CYS A 36 -1.62 9.77 -11.12
N GLY A 37 -1.27 9.53 -9.85
CA GLY A 37 -0.24 10.28 -9.11
C GLY A 37 -0.69 11.62 -8.51
N ASN A 38 -1.94 12.05 -8.72
CA ASN A 38 -2.44 13.36 -8.28
C ASN A 38 -3.34 13.29 -7.03
N GLY A 39 -4.26 12.32 -6.95
CA GLY A 39 -5.16 12.18 -5.80
C GLY A 39 -4.45 11.67 -4.54
N LYS A 40 -5.05 11.88 -3.36
CA LYS A 40 -4.55 11.33 -2.08
C LYS A 40 -4.93 9.85 -1.95
N LEU A 41 -4.04 9.06 -1.35
CA LEU A 41 -4.29 7.64 -1.06
C LEU A 41 -5.06 7.45 0.26
N PHE A 42 -4.71 8.23 1.27
CA PHE A 42 -5.30 8.20 2.61
C PHE A 42 -5.95 9.54 2.96
N ARG A 43 -7.20 9.51 3.46
CA ARG A 43 -7.94 10.69 3.95
C ARG A 43 -7.53 11.09 5.37
N ALA A 44 -7.07 10.12 6.16
CA ALA A 44 -6.56 10.29 7.51
C ALA A 44 -5.56 9.16 7.79
N PHE A 45 -4.92 9.18 8.96
CA PHE A 45 -3.94 8.16 9.35
C PHE A 45 -4.54 6.75 9.19
N LEU A 46 -3.93 5.96 8.29
CA LEU A 46 -4.33 4.59 7.93
C LEU A 46 -5.80 4.42 7.49
N LYS A 47 -6.45 5.51 7.05
CA LYS A 47 -7.81 5.48 6.50
C LYS A 47 -7.75 5.79 5.00
N PRO A 48 -7.83 4.77 4.12
CA PRO A 48 -7.79 5.00 2.69
C PRO A 48 -9.02 5.79 2.21
N VAL A 49 -8.92 6.44 1.06
CA VAL A 49 -10.11 6.92 0.33
C VAL A 49 -10.79 5.72 -0.34
N ASP A 50 -12.09 5.80 -0.65
CA ASP A 50 -12.76 4.73 -1.40
C ASP A 50 -12.41 4.80 -2.90
N HIS A 51 -12.34 6.02 -3.43
CA HIS A 51 -12.03 6.33 -4.82
C HIS A 51 -11.09 7.53 -4.91
N CYS A 52 -10.19 7.53 -5.90
CA CYS A 52 -9.34 8.66 -6.20
C CYS A 52 -10.16 9.85 -6.71
N ALA A 53 -10.05 11.01 -6.05
CA ALA A 53 -10.76 12.24 -6.46
C ALA A 53 -10.36 12.77 -7.86
N ALA A 54 -9.19 12.38 -8.38
CA ALA A 54 -8.68 12.87 -9.67
C ALA A 54 -8.98 11.93 -10.85
N CYS A 55 -8.98 10.61 -10.64
CA CYS A 55 -9.15 9.63 -11.72
C CYS A 55 -10.21 8.57 -11.47
N GLY A 56 -10.89 8.58 -10.32
CA GLY A 56 -11.93 7.61 -9.97
C GLY A 56 -11.46 6.21 -9.61
N GLU A 57 -10.14 5.95 -9.58
CA GLU A 57 -9.59 4.62 -9.28
C GLU A 57 -10.03 4.13 -7.90
N ALA A 58 -10.49 2.88 -7.82
CA ALA A 58 -10.97 2.26 -6.59
C ALA A 58 -9.81 1.87 -5.66
N MET A 59 -9.85 2.30 -4.40
CA MET A 59 -8.74 2.18 -3.45
C MET A 59 -9.00 1.20 -2.29
N HIS A 60 -10.09 0.42 -2.37
CA HIS A 60 -10.52 -0.49 -1.29
C HIS A 60 -9.95 -1.92 -1.39
N HIS A 61 -9.11 -2.20 -2.39
CA HIS A 61 -8.56 -3.55 -2.63
C HIS A 61 -7.34 -3.88 -1.76
N GLN A 62 -6.68 -2.86 -1.20
CA GLN A 62 -5.51 -3.05 -0.34
C GLN A 62 -5.94 -3.58 1.03
N ARG A 63 -5.38 -4.73 1.43
CA ARG A 63 -5.38 -5.17 2.83
C ARG A 63 -4.04 -4.77 3.41
N ALA A 64 -4.03 -3.76 4.27
CA ALA A 64 -2.82 -3.40 5.00
C ALA A 64 -2.69 -4.33 6.21
N ASP A 65 -1.52 -4.98 6.34
CA ASP A 65 -1.10 -5.72 7.53
C ASP A 65 -0.71 -4.77 8.68
N ASP A 66 -0.19 -5.33 9.78
CA ASP A 66 0.30 -4.63 10.99
C ASP A 66 1.59 -3.79 10.78
N LEU A 67 2.08 -3.65 9.55
CA LEU A 67 3.30 -2.87 9.26
C LEU A 67 3.19 -1.40 9.73
N PRO A 68 2.08 -0.68 9.52
CA PRO A 68 1.97 0.69 9.99
C PRO A 68 2.09 0.85 11.53
N PRO A 69 1.40 0.08 12.39
CA PRO A 69 1.64 0.16 13.83
C PRO A 69 3.05 -0.24 14.23
N TYR A 70 3.70 -1.22 13.57
CA TYR A 70 5.09 -1.57 13.86
C TYR A 70 6.06 -0.42 13.62
N ILE A 71 5.91 0.33 12.52
CA ILE A 71 6.74 1.51 12.24
C ILE A 71 6.56 2.57 13.33
N VAL A 72 5.32 2.82 13.76
CA VAL A 72 5.03 3.79 14.83
C VAL A 72 5.71 3.37 16.13
N ILE A 73 5.56 2.11 16.54
CA ILE A 73 6.17 1.57 17.77
C ILE A 73 7.69 1.67 17.71
N LEU A 74 8.30 1.33 16.56
CA LEU A 74 9.74 1.43 16.38
C LEU A 74 10.21 2.87 16.59
N VAL A 75 9.61 3.84 15.89
CA VAL A 75 10.00 5.25 16.00
C VAL A 75 9.81 5.77 17.42
N LEU A 76 8.65 5.52 18.03
CA LEU A 76 8.37 5.96 19.39
C LEU A 76 9.30 5.32 20.42
N GLY A 77 9.57 4.02 20.31
CA GLY A 77 10.49 3.31 21.20
C GLY A 77 11.88 3.94 21.18
N HIS A 78 12.41 4.25 19.99
CA HIS A 78 13.73 4.89 19.86
C HIS A 78 13.75 6.33 20.38
N VAL A 79 12.71 7.12 20.09
CA VAL A 79 12.65 8.51 20.55
C VAL A 79 12.48 8.57 22.06
N VAL A 80 11.64 7.73 22.65
CA VAL A 80 11.37 7.73 24.10
C VAL A 80 12.54 7.13 24.87
N VAL A 81 13.00 5.91 24.51
CA VAL A 81 14.09 5.24 25.24
C VAL A 81 15.42 5.95 24.97
N GLY A 82 15.72 6.28 23.71
CA GLY A 82 16.93 7.02 23.36
C GLY A 82 16.93 8.44 23.93
N GLY A 83 15.77 9.11 23.93
CA GLY A 83 15.61 10.42 24.57
C GLY A 83 15.83 10.35 26.08
N TYR A 84 15.21 9.37 26.75
CA TYR A 84 15.40 9.12 28.19
C TYR A 84 16.87 8.85 28.54
N MET A 85 17.52 7.92 27.81
CA MET A 85 18.95 7.62 28.02
C MET A 85 19.89 8.79 27.73
N LEU A 86 19.46 9.79 26.95
CA LEU A 86 20.24 10.99 26.68
C LEU A 86 20.10 12.05 27.80
N THR A 87 19.00 12.03 28.55
CA THR A 87 18.67 13.04 29.56
C THR A 87 18.96 12.64 31.01
N ASP A 88 19.08 11.33 31.29
CA ASP A 88 19.49 10.79 32.60
C ASP A 88 21.01 10.85 32.84
#